data_AF-A0A4D4K2V3-F1
#
_entry.id   AF-A0A4D4K2V3-F1
#
_cell.length_a   1.000
_cell.length_b   1.000
_cell.length_c   1.000
_cell.angle_alpha   90.00
_cell.angle_beta   90.00
_cell.angle_gamma   90.00
#
_symmetry.space_group_name_H-M   'P 1'
#
loop_
_entity.id
_entity.type
_entity.pdbx_description
1 polymer ?
#
loop_
_entity_poly.entity_id
_entity_poly.type
_entity_poly.pdbx_seq_one_letter_code
_entity_poly.pdbx_strand_id
1 'polypeptide(L)'
;MENTAAPAAAVLPPRPQPPQPRRYRRPAPWLGLVAIGYAVVQLAMVIPHTGHALGWDESVYVSQVDPRTPPAYFSAPRSRGVSLLVAPVVAATDSIPALRILLMLVSAGALYGAFRVWTRLLPRPRSPWPRCSSPGCGSPRSAGPR
;
A
#
# COMPACT_ATOMS: atom_id res chain seq x y z
N MET A 1 49.49 -56.33 10.06
CA MET A 1 48.20 -56.15 9.37
C MET A 1 47.33 -55.28 10.27
N GLU A 2 47.57 -53.97 10.27
CA GLU A 2 46.78 -52.99 11.02
C GLU A 2 45.81 -52.33 10.07
N ASN A 3 44.54 -52.70 10.23
CA ASN A 3 43.45 -52.14 9.43
C ASN A 3 42.91 -50.93 10.19
N THR A 4 43.45 -49.74 9.90
CA THR A 4 42.92 -48.47 10.40
C THR A 4 41.61 -48.17 9.69
N ALA A 5 40.50 -48.59 10.28
CA ALA A 5 39.17 -48.16 9.86
C ALA A 5 38.97 -46.68 10.24
N ALA A 6 39.00 -45.80 9.23
CA ALA A 6 38.65 -44.39 9.39
C ALA A 6 37.18 -44.27 9.86
N PRO A 7 36.86 -43.43 10.85
CA PRO A 7 35.49 -43.29 11.33
C PRO A 7 34.63 -42.70 10.21
N ALA A 8 33.55 -43.42 9.89
CA ALA A 8 32.48 -42.96 9.03
C ALA A 8 32.03 -41.56 9.48
N ALA A 9 32.38 -40.54 8.70
CA ALA A 9 31.91 -39.19 8.92
C ALA A 9 30.39 -39.21 8.92
N ALA A 10 29.80 -39.08 10.11
CA ALA A 10 28.37 -39.03 10.29
C ALA A 10 27.82 -37.89 9.41
N VAL A 11 27.04 -38.26 8.39
CA VAL A 11 26.29 -37.31 7.57
C VAL A 11 25.29 -36.64 8.49
N LEU A 12 25.61 -35.44 8.97
CA LEU A 12 24.70 -34.66 9.80
C LEU A 12 23.48 -34.28 8.94
N PRO A 13 22.24 -34.40 9.46
CA PRO A 13 21.06 -33.94 8.74
C PRO A 13 21.20 -32.45 8.39
N PRO A 14 20.66 -31.99 7.24
CA PRO A 14 20.68 -30.59 6.87
C PRO A 14 20.05 -29.77 8.01
N ARG A 15 20.79 -28.79 8.55
CA ARG A 15 20.24 -27.87 9.54
C ARG A 15 18.99 -27.18 8.94
N PRO A 16 17.88 -27.07 9.70
CA PRO A 16 16.73 -26.27 9.29
C PRO A 16 17.20 -24.86 8.99
N GLN A 17 17.04 -24.41 7.74
CA GLN A 17 17.41 -23.05 7.40
C GLN A 17 16.45 -22.09 8.12
N PRO A 18 16.96 -21.03 8.78
CA PRO A 18 16.09 -20.03 9.37
C PRO A 18 15.19 -19.46 8.27
N PRO A 19 13.91 -19.15 8.56
CA PRO A 19 13.01 -18.54 7.60
C PRO A 19 13.68 -17.29 7.03
N GLN A 20 14.01 -17.35 5.74
CA GLN A 20 14.66 -16.27 5.02
C GLN A 20 13.79 -15.00 5.21
N PRO A 21 14.36 -13.88 5.68
CA PRO A 21 13.59 -12.65 5.83
C PRO A 21 13.03 -12.30 4.45
N ARG A 22 11.69 -12.25 4.35
CA ARG A 22 11.00 -11.82 3.13
C ARG A 22 11.57 -10.46 2.75
N ARG A 23 12.44 -10.42 1.73
CA ARG A 23 13.04 -9.17 1.23
C ARG A 23 11.90 -8.18 1.00
N TYR A 24 11.93 -7.10 1.77
CA TYR A 24 10.95 -6.03 1.69
C TYR A 24 11.03 -5.46 0.27
N ARG A 25 10.14 -5.91 -0.63
CA ARG A 25 10.03 -5.35 -1.99
C ARG A 25 9.89 -3.84 -1.86
N ARG A 26 10.72 -3.08 -2.56
CA ARG A 26 10.49 -1.64 -2.72
C ARG A 26 9.12 -1.47 -3.38
N PRO A 27 8.27 -0.56 -2.90
CA PRO A 27 7.02 -0.25 -3.60
C PRO A 27 7.38 0.12 -5.04
N ALA A 28 6.64 -0.42 -6.01
CA ALA A 28 6.78 0.01 -7.40
C ALA A 28 6.54 1.53 -7.42
N PRO A 29 7.42 2.34 -8.05
CA PRO A 29 7.28 3.79 -8.07
C PRO A 29 5.92 4.25 -8.63
N TRP A 30 5.29 3.38 -9.42
CA TRP A 30 3.93 3.54 -9.94
C TRP A 30 2.86 3.78 -8.88
N LEU A 31 2.93 3.11 -7.72
CA LEU A 31 1.95 3.32 -6.64
C LEU A 31 2.03 4.73 -6.07
N GLY A 32 3.26 5.25 -5.93
CA GLY A 32 3.50 6.63 -5.51
C GLY A 32 2.99 7.62 -6.55
N LEU A 33 3.22 7.34 -7.84
CA LEU A 33 2.71 8.17 -8.94
C LEU A 33 1.18 8.22 -8.98
N VAL A 34 0.49 7.09 -8.77
CA VAL A 34 -0.98 7.07 -8.71
C VAL A 34 -1.49 7.86 -7.50
N ALA A 35 -0.87 7.71 -6.33
CA ALA A 35 -1.24 8.48 -5.15
C ALA A 35 -1.02 9.98 -5.34
N ILE A 36 0.10 10.38 -5.95
CA ILE A 36 0.38 11.77 -6.30
C ILE A 36 -0.60 12.27 -7.36
N GLY A 37 -0.89 11.50 -8.40
CA GLY A 37 -1.87 11.86 -9.42
C GLY A 37 -3.26 12.06 -8.83
N TYR A 38 -3.70 11.16 -7.94
CA TYR A 38 -4.96 11.28 -7.22
C TYR A 38 -4.99 12.51 -6.30
N ALA A 39 -3.88 12.82 -5.64
CA ALA A 39 -3.72 14.04 -4.85
C ALA A 39 -3.83 15.30 -5.72
N VAL A 40 -3.13 15.34 -6.86
CA VAL A 40 -3.14 16.47 -7.81
C VAL A 40 -4.54 16.67 -8.41
N VAL A 41 -5.23 15.60 -8.79
CA VAL A 41 -6.60 15.70 -9.32
C VAL A 41 -7.56 16.25 -8.27
N GLN A 42 -7.48 15.79 -7.02
CA GLN A 42 -8.30 16.36 -5.94
C GLN A 42 -7.96 17.84 -5.69
N LEU A 43 -6.67 18.19 -5.67
CA LEU A 43 -6.22 19.57 -5.49
C LEU A 43 -6.75 20.48 -6.60
N ALA A 44 -6.67 20.05 -7.86
CA ALA A 44 -7.03 20.84 -9.02
C ALA A 44 -8.55 20.91 -9.28
N MET A 45 -9.29 19.84 -8.98
CA MET A 45 -10.72 19.77 -9.30
C MET A 45 -11.61 20.11 -8.10
N VAL A 46 -11.26 19.66 -6.90
CA VAL A 46 -12.15 19.76 -5.73
C VAL A 46 -11.97 21.09 -5.00
N ILE A 47 -10.73 21.56 -4.84
CA ILE A 47 -10.49 22.80 -4.07
C ILE A 47 -11.06 24.05 -4.77
N PRO A 48 -10.88 24.26 -6.08
CA PRO A 48 -11.39 25.46 -6.74
C PRO A 48 -12.92 25.51 -6.83
N HIS A 49 -13.57 24.36 -6.99
CA HIS A 49 -15.03 24.29 -7.20
C HIS A 49 -15.83 24.18 -5.91
N THR A 50 -15.27 23.57 -4.87
CA THR A 50 -15.97 23.27 -3.60
C THR A 50 -15.27 23.82 -2.36
N GLY A 51 -14.21 24.62 -2.53
CA GLY A 51 -13.50 25.28 -1.42
C GLY A 51 -14.27 26.44 -0.78
N HIS A 52 -15.30 26.95 -1.45
CA HIS A 52 -16.08 28.10 -0.99
C HIS A 52 -17.33 27.74 -0.19
N ALA A 53 -17.77 26.48 -0.23
CA ALA A 53 -18.99 26.03 0.45
C ALA A 53 -18.84 24.62 1.02
N LEU A 54 -19.44 24.39 2.18
CA LEU A 54 -19.60 23.05 2.76
C LEU A 54 -20.81 22.37 2.13
N GLY A 55 -20.64 21.11 1.72
CA GLY A 55 -21.74 20.24 1.38
C GLY A 55 -22.65 19.98 2.59
N TRP A 56 -23.88 19.51 2.33
CA TRP A 56 -24.86 19.29 3.39
C TRP A 56 -24.35 18.29 4.43
N ASP A 57 -23.78 17.16 4.02
CA ASP A 57 -23.22 16.16 4.91
C ASP A 57 -21.99 16.69 5.69
N GLU A 58 -21.13 17.48 5.05
CA GLU A 58 -19.96 18.08 5.69
C GLU A 58 -20.34 19.09 6.77
N SER A 59 -21.37 19.90 6.51
CA SER A 59 -21.92 20.81 7.51
C SER A 59 -22.44 20.07 8.74
N VAL A 60 -23.00 18.86 8.56
CA VAL A 60 -23.41 18.03 9.68
C VAL A 60 -22.20 17.54 10.48
N TYR A 61 -21.13 17.10 9.82
CA TYR A 61 -19.93 16.61 10.50
C TYR A 61 -19.13 17.70 11.22
N VAL A 62 -19.03 18.89 10.63
CA VAL A 62 -18.34 20.07 11.20
C VAL A 62 -19.12 20.63 12.38
N SER A 63 -20.45 20.75 12.28
CA SER A 63 -21.28 21.26 13.39
C SER A 63 -21.25 20.38 14.64
N GLN A 64 -20.83 19.10 14.54
CA GLN A 64 -20.64 18.26 15.74
C GLN A 64 -19.43 18.67 16.59
N VAL A 65 -18.45 19.36 15.99
CA VAL A 65 -17.16 19.66 16.63
C VAL A 65 -16.88 21.15 16.73
N ASP A 66 -17.65 21.98 16.02
CA ASP A 66 -17.60 23.42 16.13
C ASP A 66 -18.37 23.91 17.38
N PRO A 67 -17.70 24.54 18.37
CA PRO A 67 -18.36 25.08 19.56
C PRO A 67 -19.31 26.25 19.27
N ARG A 68 -19.19 26.87 18.08
CA ARG A 68 -19.91 28.10 17.71
C ARG A 68 -21.24 27.83 17.01
N THR A 69 -21.45 26.61 16.55
CA THR A 69 -22.61 26.23 15.76
C THR A 69 -23.37 25.11 16.45
N PRO A 70 -24.71 25.21 16.62
CA PRO A 70 -25.47 24.13 17.22
C PRO A 70 -25.33 22.85 16.39
N PRO A 71 -25.11 21.68 17.04
CA PRO A 71 -24.87 20.44 16.32
C PRO A 71 -26.11 20.02 15.54
N ALA A 72 -25.94 19.81 14.23
CA ALA A 72 -27.02 19.35 13.36
C ALA A 72 -27.42 17.91 13.70
N TYR A 73 -28.64 17.51 13.29
CA TYR A 73 -29.18 16.18 13.57
C TYR A 73 -28.25 15.06 13.05
N PHE A 74 -27.74 14.25 13.97
CA PHE A 74 -26.84 13.14 13.69
C PHE A 74 -27.55 11.81 13.87
N SER A 75 -27.94 11.18 12.76
CA SER A 75 -28.58 9.87 12.76
C SER A 75 -27.58 8.75 13.02
N ALA A 76 -28.00 7.70 13.73
CA ALA A 76 -27.21 6.50 14.04
C ALA A 76 -26.42 5.84 12.88
N PRO A 77 -26.84 5.84 11.60
CA PRO A 77 -26.03 5.27 10.51
C PRO A 77 -24.78 6.07 10.15
N ARG A 78 -24.57 7.28 10.71
CA ARG A 78 -23.39 8.11 10.41
C ARG A 78 -22.25 7.77 11.38
N SER A 79 -21.05 7.56 10.84
CA SER A 79 -19.84 7.34 11.65
C SER A 79 -19.24 8.67 12.09
N ARG A 80 -18.74 8.75 13.33
CA ARG A 80 -18.08 9.96 13.87
C ARG A 80 -16.60 10.08 13.50
N GLY A 81 -16.07 9.15 12.71
CA GLY A 81 -14.65 9.12 12.34
C GLY A 81 -14.20 10.39 11.62
N VAL A 82 -15.05 10.91 10.71
CA VAL A 82 -14.77 12.16 10.00
C VAL A 82 -14.79 13.36 10.95
N SER A 83 -15.80 13.46 11.82
CA SER A 83 -15.85 14.52 12.84
C SER A 83 -14.59 14.54 13.72
N LEU A 84 -14.09 13.37 14.13
CA LEU A 84 -12.83 13.30 14.92
C LEU A 84 -11.60 13.78 14.15
N LEU A 85 -11.52 13.48 12.84
CA LEU A 85 -10.43 13.98 11.98
C LEU A 85 -10.50 15.50 11.78
N VAL A 86 -11.71 16.04 11.73
CA VAL A 86 -11.99 17.47 11.50
C VAL A 86 -11.81 18.30 12.78
N ALA A 87 -12.06 17.73 13.97
CA ALA A 87 -12.00 18.41 15.26
C ALA A 87 -10.73 19.24 15.52
N PRO A 88 -9.49 18.73 15.35
CA PRO A 88 -8.28 19.53 15.59
C PRO A 88 -8.13 20.67 14.58
N VAL A 89 -8.62 20.50 13.35
CA VAL A 89 -8.58 21.54 12.32
C VAL A 89 -9.57 22.65 12.65
N VAL A 90 -10.80 22.32 13.03
CA VAL A 90 -11.81 23.30 13.44
C VAL A 90 -11.41 24.04 14.71
N ALA A 91 -10.70 23.37 15.63
CA ALA A 91 -10.14 24.02 16.81
C ALA A 91 -9.01 25.01 16.46
N ALA A 92 -8.21 24.72 15.43
CA ALA A 92 -7.06 25.53 15.04
C ALA A 92 -7.37 26.58 13.95
N THR A 93 -8.41 26.39 13.14
CA THR A 93 -8.65 27.16 11.91
C THR A 93 -10.10 27.01 11.42
N ASP A 94 -10.76 28.14 11.13
CA ASP A 94 -12.12 28.17 10.56
C ASP A 94 -12.13 28.12 9.01
N SER A 95 -10.98 27.81 8.38
CA SER A 95 -10.83 27.82 6.92
C SER A 95 -11.26 26.50 6.27
N ILE A 96 -12.36 26.56 5.52
CA ILE A 96 -12.85 25.48 4.64
C ILE A 96 -11.75 24.91 3.71
N PRO A 97 -10.93 25.73 3.00
CA PRO A 97 -9.90 25.17 2.13
C PRO A 97 -8.83 24.39 2.91
N ALA A 98 -8.47 24.81 4.13
CA ALA A 98 -7.51 24.08 4.96
C ALA A 98 -8.05 22.68 5.33
N LEU A 99 -9.34 22.59 5.66
CA LEU A 99 -10.00 21.31 5.92
C LEU A 99 -9.96 20.38 4.70
N ARG A 100 -10.25 20.92 3.50
CA ARG A 100 -10.21 20.16 2.24
C ARG A 100 -8.81 19.63 1.94
N ILE A 101 -7.76 20.45 2.14
CA ILE A 101 -6.37 20.03 1.96
C ILE A 101 -6.03 18.87 2.91
N LEU A 102 -6.42 18.96 4.18
CA LEU A 102 -6.19 17.87 5.13
C LEU A 102 -6.90 16.58 4.69
N LEU A 103 -8.19 16.64 4.35
CA LEU A 103 -8.95 15.47 3.92
C LEU A 103 -8.40 14.86 2.62
N MET A 104 -7.97 15.70 1.68
CA MET A 104 -7.26 15.28 0.47
C MET A 104 -5.98 14.50 0.81
N LEU A 105 -5.15 15.03 1.71
CA LEU A 105 -3.90 14.38 2.13
C LEU A 105 -4.16 13.05 2.84
N VAL A 106 -5.15 13.01 3.74
CA VAL A 106 -5.57 11.79 4.44
C VAL A 106 -6.10 10.75 3.45
N SER A 107 -6.88 11.17 2.46
CA SER A 107 -7.43 10.30 1.41
C SER A 107 -6.32 9.71 0.53
N ALA A 108 -5.39 10.53 0.05
CA ALA A 108 -4.25 10.08 -0.74
C ALA A 108 -3.33 9.14 0.07
N GLY A 109 -3.11 9.45 1.35
CA GLY A 109 -2.36 8.60 2.28
C GLY A 109 -3.04 7.25 2.53
N ALA A 110 -4.35 7.24 2.74
CA ALA A 110 -5.14 6.02 2.93
C ALA A 110 -5.14 5.15 1.67
N LEU A 111 -5.28 5.75 0.49
CA LEU A 111 -5.17 5.06 -0.80
C LEU A 111 -3.80 4.38 -0.92
N TYR A 112 -2.73 5.14 -0.73
CA TYR A 112 -1.38 4.60 -0.78
C TYR A 112 -1.16 3.49 0.25
N GLY A 113 -1.63 3.68 1.49
CA GLY A 113 -1.55 2.70 2.58
C GLY A 113 -2.26 1.39 2.24
N ALA A 114 -3.51 1.46 1.77
CA ALA A 114 -4.30 0.29 1.39
C ALA A 114 -3.62 -0.52 0.29
N PHE A 115 -3.19 0.15 -0.80
CA PHE A 115 -2.49 -0.52 -1.89
C PHE A 115 -1.09 -1.03 -1.48
N ARG A 116 -0.40 -0.34 -0.56
CA ARG A 116 0.88 -0.80 -0.01
C ARG A 116 0.71 -2.08 0.78
N VAL A 117 -0.33 -2.20 1.61
CA VAL A 117 -0.63 -3.44 2.35
C VAL A 117 -0.98 -4.54 1.36
N TRP A 118 -1.86 -4.26 0.39
CA TRP A 118 -2.28 -5.23 -0.62
C TRP A 118 -1.11 -5.78 -1.45
N THR A 119 -0.23 -4.91 -1.95
CA THR A 119 0.95 -5.32 -2.73
C THR A 119 1.96 -6.16 -1.94
N ARG A 120 1.94 -6.12 -0.60
CA ARG A 120 2.75 -7.00 0.27
C ARG A 120 2.17 -8.40 0.38
N LEU A 121 0.85 -8.53 0.22
CA LEU A 121 0.10 -9.77 0.38
C LEU A 121 0.06 -10.59 -0.91
N LEU A 122 0.14 -9.96 -2.10
CA LEU A 122 0.11 -10.71 -3.36
C LEU A 122 1.35 -11.60 -3.56
N PRO A 123 1.18 -12.92 -3.73
CA PRO A 123 2.21 -13.81 -4.24
C PRO A 123 2.61 -13.41 -5.67
N ARG A 124 3.87 -13.70 -6.07
CA ARG A 124 4.28 -13.53 -7.46
C ARG A 124 3.32 -14.29 -8.39
N PRO A 125 2.90 -13.72 -9.54
CA PRO A 125 2.45 -14.55 -10.63
C PRO A 125 3.58 -15.54 -10.92
N ARG A 126 3.32 -16.84 -10.76
CA ARG A 126 4.21 -17.88 -11.27
C ARG A 126 4.35 -17.58 -12.75
N SER A 127 5.55 -17.19 -13.21
CA SER A 127 5.78 -17.13 -14.64
C SER A 127 5.48 -18.55 -15.15
N PRO A 128 4.56 -18.74 -16.11
CA PRO A 128 4.26 -20.06 -16.63
C PRO A 128 5.45 -20.66 -17.39
N TRP A 129 6.47 -19.85 -17.69
CA TRP A 129 7.66 -20.34 -18.36
C TRP A 129 8.57 -21.11 -17.39
N PRO A 130 8.83 -22.41 -17.64
CA PRO A 130 9.93 -23.08 -17.01
C PRO A 130 11.20 -22.35 -17.44
N ARG A 131 11.91 -21.76 -16.46
CA ARG A 131 13.31 -21.39 -16.67
C ARG A 131 14.07 -22.70 -16.83
N CYS A 132 14.32 -23.12 -18.08
CA CYS A 132 15.35 -24.10 -18.37
C CYS A 132 16.69 -23.47 -18.01
N SER A 133 17.09 -23.55 -16.74
CA SER A 133 18.40 -23.13 -16.25
C SER A 133 19.40 -24.29 -16.21
N SER A 134 19.12 -25.41 -16.88
CA SER A 134 20.06 -26.52 -16.98
C SER A 134 21.04 -26.26 -18.14
N PRO A 135 22.36 -26.37 -17.93
CA PRO A 135 23.37 -26.27 -18.98
C PRO A 135 23.30 -27.54 -19.86
N GLY A 136 22.39 -27.54 -20.82
CA GLY A 136 22.15 -28.68 -21.70
C GLY A 136 21.04 -28.48 -22.72
N CYS A 137 20.43 -27.29 -22.80
CA CYS A 137 19.52 -26.93 -23.89
C CYS A 137 20.35 -26.82 -25.17
N GLY A 138 20.45 -27.96 -25.87
CA GLY A 138 21.43 -28.23 -26.90
C GLY A 138 21.31 -27.33 -28.13
N SER A 139 22.48 -26.93 -28.61
CA SER A 139 22.68 -26.45 -29.97
C SER A 139 22.14 -27.48 -30.97
N PRO A 140 21.42 -27.08 -32.04
CA PRO A 140 21.20 -27.96 -33.17
C PRO A 140 22.55 -28.22 -33.84
N ARG A 141 23.14 -29.38 -33.55
CA ARG A 141 24.33 -29.88 -34.23
C ARG A 141 23.89 -30.18 -35.66
N SER A 142 24.34 -29.37 -36.62
CA SER A 142 24.17 -29.57 -38.05
C SER A 142 24.79 -30.89 -38.47
N ALA A 143 24.01 -31.95 -38.50
CA ALA A 143 24.36 -33.18 -39.20
C ALA A 143 23.87 -33.04 -40.63
N GLY A 144 24.77 -32.71 -41.55
CA GLY A 144 24.52 -32.74 -42.98
C GLY A 144 24.35 -34.18 -43.48
N PRO A 145 23.59 -34.39 -44.57
CA PRO A 145 23.63 -35.63 -45.32
C PRO A 145 24.46 -35.49 -46.60
N ARG A 146 25.47 -36.38 -46.70
CA ARG A 146 26.12 -36.96 -47.90
C ARG A 146 27.22 -36.16 -48.59
#